data_AF-A0A7S0BA65-F1
#
_entry.id   AF-A0A7S0BA65-F1
#
_cell.length_a   1.000
_cell.length_b   1.000
_cell.length_c   1.000
_cell.angle_alpha   90.00
_cell.angle_beta   90.00
_cell.angle_gamma   90.00
#
_symmetry.space_group_name_H-M   'P 1'
#
loop_
_entity.id
_entity.type
_entity.pdbx_description
1 polymer ?
#
loop_
_entity_poly.entity_id
_entity_poly.type
_entity_poly.pdbx_seq_one_letter_code
_entity_poly.pdbx_strand_id
1 'polypeptide(L)'
;SSRSVAPAAQPNATHRGTPRAEMGGLCPHPGILAHRRCWYLSEEGANCASACFVHGLNFSYLLPGPHMVPALLGRETRSPRAPWGRLECYRPAEDEHRPAKWLPAADTGDTTGSPKHWGMLGCRLACPCAAPPAAAAPVPPAPAG
;
A
#
# COMPACT_ATOMS: atom_id res chain seq x y z
N SER A 1 -51.15 -35.24 24.51
CA SER A 1 -50.20 -34.94 25.60
C SER A 1 -48.81 -35.38 25.16
N SER A 2 -47.75 -34.59 25.13
CA SER A 2 -47.54 -33.15 25.28
C SER A 2 -46.26 -32.82 24.50
N ARG A 3 -46.29 -31.74 23.71
CA ARG A 3 -45.08 -31.17 23.09
C ARG A 3 -44.35 -30.38 24.18
N SER A 4 -43.03 -30.50 24.26
CA SER A 4 -42.19 -29.58 25.03
C SER A 4 -41.21 -28.90 24.07
N VAL A 5 -41.35 -27.58 23.97
CA VAL A 5 -40.57 -26.66 23.16
C VAL A 5 -39.70 -25.82 24.11
N ALA A 6 -38.38 -25.78 23.82
CA ALA A 6 -37.35 -24.76 24.11
C ALA A 6 -37.10 -24.33 25.59
N PRO A 7 -35.94 -23.72 25.95
CA PRO A 7 -35.33 -22.57 25.28
C PRO A 7 -33.86 -22.73 24.88
N ALA A 8 -33.46 -21.91 23.91
CA ALA A 8 -32.07 -21.61 23.59
C ALA A 8 -31.38 -20.91 24.77
N ALA A 9 -30.13 -21.27 25.02
CA ALA A 9 -29.23 -20.54 25.89
C ALA A 9 -27.95 -20.20 25.12
N GLN A 10 -27.80 -18.93 24.76
CA GLN A 10 -26.48 -18.28 24.76
C GLN A 10 -26.29 -17.71 26.16
N PRO A 11 -25.07 -17.71 26.71
CA PRO A 11 -24.39 -16.42 26.73
C PRO A 11 -22.87 -16.47 26.61
N ASN A 12 -22.40 -15.30 26.20
CA ASN A 12 -21.19 -14.61 26.61
C ASN A 12 -19.90 -14.85 25.82
N ALA A 13 -19.68 -13.89 24.91
CA ALA A 13 -18.38 -13.37 24.58
C ALA A 13 -17.49 -13.28 25.82
N THR A 14 -16.38 -14.01 25.79
CA THR A 14 -15.18 -13.57 26.49
C THR A 14 -14.08 -13.49 25.46
N HIS A 15 -13.87 -12.27 24.97
CA HIS A 15 -12.62 -11.85 24.36
C HIS A 15 -11.47 -12.32 25.24
N ARG A 16 -10.66 -13.25 24.74
CA ARG A 16 -9.34 -13.50 25.31
C ARG A 16 -8.37 -13.85 24.18
N GLY A 17 -7.68 -12.80 23.74
CA GLY A 17 -6.54 -12.88 22.84
C GLY A 17 -6.92 -12.82 21.37
N THR A 18 -7.08 -11.61 20.83
CA THR A 18 -6.70 -11.37 19.43
C THR A 18 -5.27 -11.91 19.29
N PRO A 19 -4.95 -12.79 18.34
CA PRO A 19 -3.56 -13.03 18.02
C PRO A 19 -3.01 -11.65 17.64
N ARG A 20 -2.16 -11.13 18.53
CA ARG A 20 -1.27 -10.02 18.27
C ARG A 20 -0.64 -10.33 16.91
N ALA A 21 -1.08 -9.59 15.90
CA ALA A 21 -0.67 -9.76 14.51
C ALA A 21 0.82 -10.07 14.49
N GLU A 22 1.15 -11.23 13.96
CA GLU A 22 2.53 -11.66 13.83
C GLU A 22 3.32 -10.54 13.17
N MET A 23 4.31 -10.05 13.91
CA MET A 23 5.37 -9.21 13.42
C MET A 23 6.24 -10.10 12.51
N GLY A 24 5.71 -10.44 11.33
CA GLY A 24 6.20 -11.57 10.54
C GLY A 24 5.43 -11.75 9.24
N GLY A 25 5.59 -10.79 8.32
CA GLY A 25 5.63 -11.05 6.88
C GLY A 25 4.32 -11.47 6.20
N LEU A 26 3.58 -10.48 5.67
CA LEU A 26 3.05 -10.42 4.31
C LEU A 26 2.22 -9.14 4.18
N CYS A 27 2.18 -8.55 2.99
CA CYS A 27 1.40 -7.35 2.74
C CYS A 27 -0.10 -7.66 2.74
N PRO A 28 -0.98 -6.75 3.22
CA PRO A 28 -2.41 -6.90 3.02
C PRO A 28 -2.71 -7.22 1.55
N HIS A 29 -3.51 -8.25 1.29
CA HIS A 29 -3.89 -8.63 -0.07
C HIS A 29 -4.48 -7.44 -0.83
N PRO A 30 -4.14 -7.22 -2.12
CA PRO A 30 -3.32 -8.05 -3.00
C PRO A 30 -1.83 -7.65 -3.06
N GLY A 31 -1.31 -6.97 -2.04
CA GLY A 31 0.02 -6.37 -2.07
C GLY A 31 1.17 -7.38 -2.14
N ILE A 32 2.28 -6.96 -2.76
CA ILE A 32 3.51 -7.75 -2.84
C ILE A 32 4.56 -7.16 -1.90
N LEU A 33 5.17 -8.00 -1.06
CA LEU A 33 6.29 -7.59 -0.20
C LEU A 33 7.59 -7.64 -1.00
N ALA A 34 8.17 -6.48 -1.31
CA ALA A 34 9.46 -6.37 -1.98
C ALA A 34 10.22 -5.15 -1.45
N HIS A 35 11.55 -5.23 -1.39
CA HIS A 35 12.39 -4.11 -0.94
C HIS A 35 11.98 -3.51 0.43
N ARG A 36 11.50 -4.36 1.35
CA ARG A 36 10.96 -3.97 2.68
C ARG A 36 9.81 -2.96 2.59
N ARG A 37 9.01 -3.07 1.53
CA ARG A 37 7.79 -2.29 1.28
C ARG A 37 6.70 -3.21 0.77
N CYS A 38 5.47 -2.83 1.05
CA CYS A 38 4.30 -3.40 0.40
C CYS A 38 3.98 -2.59 -0.84
N TRP A 39 3.96 -3.27 -1.98
CA TRP A 39 3.72 -2.64 -3.26
C TRP A 39 2.32 -2.92 -3.73
N TYR A 40 1.68 -1.87 -4.24
CA TYR A 40 0.34 -1.90 -4.81
C TYR A 40 0.34 -1.12 -6.11
N LEU A 41 -0.46 -1.54 -7.08
CA LEU A 41 -0.84 -0.68 -8.20
C LEU A 41 -2.03 0.18 -7.77
N SER A 42 -1.91 1.49 -7.90
CA SER A 42 -3.05 2.38 -7.68
C SER A 42 -4.17 2.10 -8.69
N GLU A 43 -5.36 2.63 -8.40
CA GLU A 43 -6.36 2.88 -9.43
C GLU A 43 -5.83 3.88 -10.46
N GLU A 44 -6.40 3.88 -11.66
CA GLU A 44 -5.99 4.78 -12.73
C GLU A 44 -6.24 6.24 -12.35
N GLY A 45 -5.24 7.10 -12.50
CA GLY A 45 -5.33 8.51 -12.12
C GLY A 45 -5.17 8.78 -10.62
N ALA A 46 -5.19 7.75 -9.77
CA ALA A 46 -5.00 7.91 -8.34
C ALA A 46 -3.54 8.19 -7.95
N ASN A 47 -3.33 8.61 -6.71
CA ASN A 47 -2.00 8.83 -6.13
C ASN A 47 -1.65 7.75 -5.10
N CYS A 48 -0.38 7.68 -4.72
CA CYS A 48 0.07 6.66 -3.79
C CYS A 48 -0.30 6.91 -2.33
N ALA A 49 -0.71 8.12 -1.96
CA ALA A 49 -1.26 8.37 -0.63
C ALA A 49 -2.60 7.63 -0.45
N SER A 50 -3.54 7.78 -1.38
CA SER A 50 -4.81 7.07 -1.32
C SER A 50 -4.64 5.56 -1.52
N ALA A 51 -3.77 5.14 -2.44
CA ALA A 51 -3.52 3.72 -2.68
C ALA A 51 -2.95 2.98 -1.45
N CYS A 52 -2.03 3.59 -0.70
CA CYS A 52 -1.56 2.97 0.55
C CYS A 52 -2.64 3.01 1.64
N PHE A 53 -3.39 4.11 1.73
CA PHE A 53 -4.38 4.33 2.79
C PHE A 53 -5.51 3.29 2.78
N VAL A 54 -5.99 2.88 1.61
CA VAL A 54 -7.04 1.85 1.50
C VAL A 54 -6.62 0.49 2.08
N HIS A 55 -5.31 0.26 2.25
CA HIS A 55 -4.75 -0.95 2.87
C HIS A 55 -4.31 -0.72 4.33
N GLY A 56 -4.65 0.44 4.93
CA GLY A 56 -4.22 0.78 6.29
C GLY A 56 -2.72 1.06 6.40
N LEU A 57 -2.06 1.39 5.29
CA LEU A 57 -0.63 1.66 5.22
C LEU A 57 -0.35 3.12 4.87
N ASN A 58 0.88 3.56 5.12
CA ASN A 58 1.36 4.87 4.70
C ASN A 58 2.30 4.75 3.51
N PHE A 59 2.27 5.75 2.63
CA PHE A 59 3.28 5.89 1.60
C PHE A 59 4.68 5.97 2.23
N SER A 60 5.61 5.18 1.69
CA SER A 60 6.99 5.13 2.15
C SER A 60 7.90 5.05 0.95
N TYR A 61 8.25 6.24 0.44
CA TYR A 61 9.00 6.40 -0.80
C TYR A 61 10.22 5.49 -0.87
N LEU A 62 10.34 4.80 -1.99
CA LEU A 62 11.50 4.03 -2.35
C LEU A 62 11.58 4.01 -3.87
N LEU A 63 12.74 4.36 -4.42
CA LEU A 63 13.06 4.08 -5.81
C LEU A 63 13.69 2.68 -5.84
N PRO A 64 13.00 1.64 -6.33
CA PRO A 64 13.51 0.29 -6.31
C PRO A 64 14.56 0.13 -7.41
N GLY A 65 15.50 -0.81 -7.22
CA GLY A 65 16.44 -1.19 -8.28
C GLY A 65 15.70 -1.95 -9.39
N PRO A 66 15.19 -3.17 -9.12
CA PRO A 66 14.24 -3.85 -10.00
C PRO A 66 12.90 -3.11 -10.07
N HIS A 67 12.31 -3.04 -11.27
CA HIS A 67 11.01 -2.39 -11.47
C HIS A 67 9.87 -3.20 -10.86
N MET A 68 8.93 -2.51 -10.22
CA MET A 68 7.85 -3.16 -9.48
C MET A 68 6.59 -3.39 -10.33
N VAL A 69 6.35 -2.62 -11.39
CA VAL A 69 5.18 -2.82 -12.26
C VAL A 69 5.11 -4.25 -12.84
N PRO A 70 6.17 -4.84 -13.43
CA PRO A 70 6.07 -6.20 -13.95
C PRO A 70 5.73 -7.25 -12.88
N ALA A 71 6.31 -7.12 -11.69
CA ALA A 71 6.01 -8.00 -10.56
C ALA A 71 4.56 -7.85 -10.09
N LEU A 72 4.04 -6.62 -10.03
CA LEU A 72 2.66 -6.33 -9.65
C LEU A 72 1.63 -6.80 -10.68
N LEU A 73 2.00 -6.84 -11.96
CA LEU A 73 1.18 -7.39 -13.03
C LEU A 73 1.29 -8.92 -13.14
N GLY A 74 2.35 -9.51 -12.58
CA GLY A 74 2.69 -10.92 -12.79
C GLY A 74 3.15 -11.24 -14.22
N ARG A 75 3.56 -10.23 -14.99
CA ARG A 75 4.03 -10.36 -16.38
C ARG A 75 4.79 -9.11 -16.82
N GLU A 76 5.58 -9.26 -17.87
CA GLU A 76 6.16 -8.13 -18.58
C GLU A 76 5.08 -7.33 -19.33
N THR A 77 5.36 -6.04 -19.54
CA THR A 77 4.55 -5.17 -20.40
C THR A 77 5.05 -5.23 -21.84
N ARG A 78 4.16 -5.06 -22.82
CA ARG A 78 4.54 -5.06 -24.25
C ARG A 78 5.58 -3.99 -24.60
N SER A 79 5.48 -2.80 -24.00
CA SER A 79 6.31 -1.65 -24.36
C SER A 79 6.88 -0.97 -23.12
N PRO A 80 8.13 -1.28 -22.72
CA PRO A 80 8.84 -0.44 -21.76
C PRO A 80 9.19 0.91 -22.41
N ARG A 81 9.05 1.99 -21.66
CA ARG A 81 9.45 3.35 -22.06
C ARG A 81 10.61 3.86 -21.24
N ALA A 82 11.18 4.98 -21.68
CA ALA A 82 12.18 5.70 -20.92
C ALA A 82 11.66 6.08 -19.51
N PRO A 83 12.52 5.99 -18.46
CA PRO A 83 12.16 6.42 -17.12
C PRO A 83 11.67 7.87 -17.07
N TRP A 84 10.63 8.15 -16.29
CA TRP A 84 9.89 9.42 -16.42
C TRP A 84 9.62 10.17 -15.12
N GLY A 85 8.81 9.62 -14.20
CA GLY A 85 8.47 10.23 -12.91
C GLY A 85 9.28 9.64 -11.75
N ARG A 86 9.06 10.12 -10.52
CA ARG A 86 9.63 9.54 -9.28
C ARG A 86 8.96 8.22 -8.89
N LEU A 87 7.80 7.92 -9.46
CA LEU A 87 7.08 6.65 -9.30
C LEU A 87 6.89 5.99 -10.66
N GLU A 88 6.83 4.65 -10.68
CA GLU A 88 6.58 3.91 -11.91
C GLU A 88 5.12 4.08 -12.31
N CYS A 89 4.87 4.29 -13.61
CA CYS A 89 3.53 4.34 -14.17
C CYS A 89 3.32 3.15 -15.10
N TYR A 90 2.20 2.46 -14.91
CA TYR A 90 1.66 1.51 -15.86
C TYR A 90 0.41 2.11 -16.52
N ARG A 91 0.34 2.09 -17.85
CA ARG A 91 -0.84 2.50 -18.59
C ARG A 91 -1.56 1.28 -19.17
N PRO A 92 -2.73 0.89 -18.63
CA PRO A 92 -3.41 -0.33 -19.03
C PRO A 92 -3.86 -0.35 -20.50
N ALA A 93 -4.30 0.78 -21.04
CA ALA A 93 -4.82 0.88 -22.40
C ALA A 93 -3.75 0.57 -23.46
N GLU A 94 -2.51 0.96 -23.20
CA GLU A 94 -1.37 0.74 -24.10
C GLU A 94 -0.49 -0.45 -23.70
N ASP A 95 -0.75 -1.07 -22.54
CA ASP A 95 0.15 -2.04 -21.88
C ASP A 95 1.60 -1.53 -21.83
N GLU A 96 1.73 -0.29 -21.36
CA GLU A 96 2.99 0.46 -21.36
C GLU A 96 3.49 0.68 -19.93
N HIS A 97 4.76 0.39 -19.69
CA HIS A 97 5.44 0.67 -18.43
C HIS A 97 6.44 1.81 -18.57
N ARG A 98 6.37 2.77 -17.67
CA ARG A 98 7.32 3.87 -17.50
C ARG A 98 8.05 3.67 -16.17
N PRO A 99 9.32 3.25 -16.18
CA PRO A 99 10.13 3.17 -14.99
C PRO A 99 10.22 4.50 -14.23
N ALA A 100 10.50 4.40 -12.93
CA ALA A 100 10.77 5.53 -12.08
C ALA A 100 12.23 6.01 -12.22
N LYS A 101 12.48 7.27 -11.92
CA LYS A 101 13.82 7.87 -11.80
C LYS A 101 13.85 8.93 -10.71
N TRP A 102 15.03 9.18 -10.15
CA TRP A 102 15.23 10.17 -9.08
C TRP A 102 14.84 11.60 -9.47
N LEU A 103 15.28 12.04 -10.65
CA LEU A 103 14.99 13.36 -11.18
C LEU A 103 13.87 13.24 -12.23
N PRO A 104 12.63 13.59 -11.91
CA PRO A 104 11.52 13.48 -12.84
C PRO A 104 11.74 14.39 -14.06
N ALA A 105 11.19 14.01 -15.21
CA ALA A 105 11.19 14.91 -16.36
C ALA A 105 10.28 16.13 -16.08
N ALA A 106 10.59 17.27 -16.68
CA ALA A 106 9.90 18.53 -16.40
C ALA A 106 8.40 18.48 -16.77
N ASP A 107 8.03 17.65 -17.73
CA ASP A 107 6.68 17.48 -18.27
C ASP A 107 5.80 16.50 -17.48
N THR A 108 6.32 15.90 -16.41
CA THR A 108 5.58 14.91 -15.60
C THR A 108 4.51 15.51 -14.70
N GLY A 109 4.63 16.79 -14.33
CA GLY A 109 3.90 17.37 -13.20
C GLY A 109 4.34 16.84 -11.82
N ASP A 110 5.34 15.96 -11.76
CA ASP A 110 5.93 15.38 -10.53
C ASP A 110 7.13 16.21 -10.03
N THR A 111 7.18 17.48 -10.38
CA THR A 111 8.35 18.35 -10.16
C THR A 111 8.32 19.09 -8.82
N THR A 112 7.19 19.07 -8.12
CA THR A 112 7.00 19.77 -6.84
C THR A 112 6.35 18.87 -5.80
N GLY A 113 6.55 19.21 -4.52
CA GLY A 113 5.93 18.50 -3.40
C GLY A 113 6.33 17.03 -3.25
N SER A 114 5.51 16.30 -2.48
CA SER A 114 5.74 14.89 -2.18
C SER A 114 5.24 13.99 -3.33
N PRO A 115 6.04 13.01 -3.80
CA PRO A 115 5.60 12.07 -4.84
C PRO A 115 4.33 11.30 -4.46
N LYS A 116 4.03 11.18 -3.15
CA LYS A 116 2.83 10.48 -2.67
C LYS A 116 1.52 11.08 -3.18
N HIS A 117 1.51 12.37 -3.49
CA HIS A 117 0.33 13.10 -3.96
C HIS A 117 0.31 13.28 -5.48
N TRP A 118 1.38 12.90 -6.16
CA TRP A 118 1.41 12.90 -7.62
C TRP A 118 0.54 11.75 -8.15
N GLY A 119 -0.18 12.06 -9.22
CA GLY A 119 -1.07 11.15 -9.95
C GLY A 119 -1.20 11.66 -11.38
N MET A 120 -1.58 10.78 -12.29
CA MET A 120 -1.70 11.12 -13.71
C MET A 120 -2.79 10.31 -14.38
N LEU A 121 -3.62 10.97 -15.18
CA LEU A 121 -4.65 10.31 -15.99
C LEU A 121 -4.03 9.20 -16.86
N GLY A 122 -4.68 8.04 -16.92
CA GLY A 122 -4.14 6.89 -17.65
C GLY A 122 -3.07 6.09 -16.91
N CYS A 123 -2.50 6.60 -15.81
CA CYS A 123 -1.47 5.91 -15.04
C CYS A 123 -2.06 5.19 -13.82
N ARG A 124 -1.69 3.92 -13.67
CA ARG A 124 -1.69 3.19 -12.40
C ARG A 124 -0.26 3.23 -11.85
N LEU A 125 -0.08 3.82 -10.67
CA LEU A 125 1.24 4.00 -10.06
C LEU A 125 1.64 2.79 -9.23
N ALA A 126 2.91 2.38 -9.30
CA ALA A 126 3.47 1.41 -8.36
C ALA A 126 3.81 2.12 -7.04
N CYS A 127 3.03 1.84 -6.01
CA CYS A 127 3.05 2.56 -4.74
C CYS A 127 3.78 1.77 -3.65
N PRO A 128 4.94 2.25 -3.17
CA PRO A 128 5.61 1.67 -2.02
C PRO A 128 4.94 2.14 -0.73
N CYS A 129 4.40 1.19 0.01
CA CYS A 129 3.70 1.38 1.27
C CYS A 129 4.46 0.71 2.41
N ALA A 130 4.33 1.24 3.62
CA ALA A 130 4.83 0.64 4.84
C ALA A 130 3.80 0.80 5.96
N ALA A 131 3.87 -0.04 6.97
CA ALA A 131 3.11 0.18 8.19
C ALA A 131 3.40 1.60 8.71
N PRO A 132 2.40 2.31 9.23
CA PRO A 132 2.66 3.56 9.93
C PRO A 132 3.67 3.28 11.05
N PRO A 133 4.58 4.24 11.35
CA PRO A 133 5.44 4.10 12.52
C PRO A 133 4.55 3.82 13.73
N ALA A 134 4.95 2.83 14.54
CA ALA A 134 4.23 2.54 15.77
C ALA A 134 4.06 3.85 16.55
N ALA A 135 2.83 4.15 16.97
CA ALA A 135 2.61 5.28 17.84
C ALA A 135 3.57 5.15 19.03
N ALA A 136 4.35 6.20 19.31
CA ALA A 136 5.20 6.20 20.49
C ALA A 136 4.29 5.87 21.69
N ALA A 137 4.68 4.88 22.48
CA ALA A 137 3.97 4.58 23.71
C ALA A 137 3.86 5.88 24.53
N PRO A 138 2.71 6.16 25.17
CA PRO A 138 2.60 7.33 26.02
C PRO A 138 3.73 7.29 27.06
N VAL A 139 4.59 8.30 27.04
CA VAL A 139 5.65 8.42 28.03
C VAL A 139 4.96 8.64 29.37
N PRO A 140 5.19 7.81 30.41
CA PRO A 140 4.61 8.07 31.72
C PRO A 140 5.07 9.45 32.21
N PRO A 141 4.20 10.22 32.89
CA PRO A 141 4.60 11.50 33.45
C PRO A 141 5.79 11.28 34.39
N ALA A 142 6.77 12.18 34.34
CA ALA A 142 7.90 12.16 35.26
C ALA A 142 7.39 12.19 36.71
N PRO A 143 8.07 11.51 37.66
CA PRO A 143 7.69 11.57 39.06
C PRO A 143 7.75 13.02 39.54
N ALA A 144 6.68 13.48 40.21
CA ALA A 144 6.70 14.74 40.93
C ALA A 144 7.73 14.61 42.07
N GLY A 145 8.75 15.49 42.04
CA GLY A 145 9.73 15.64 43.13
C GLY A 145 9.20 16.50 44.26
#